data_AF-A0A5C7V3F9-F1
#
_entry.id   AF-A0A5C7V3F9-F1
#
_cell.length_a   1.000
_cell.length_b   1.000
_cell.length_c   1.000
_cell.angle_alpha   90.00
_cell.angle_beta   90.00
_cell.angle_gamma   90.00
#
_symmetry.space_group_name_H-M   'P 1'
#
loop_
_entity.id
_entity.type
_entity.pdbx_description
1 polymer ?
#
loop_
_entity_poly.entity_id
_entity_poly.type
_entity_poly.pdbx_seq_one_letter_code
_entity_poly.pdbx_strand_id
1 'polypeptide(L)' 'MKILVNFKSGFKQIFIVPKSVLAVEFRNMAKEIGGKIDSIEFSLPTRRQQSNCSKSESSERIVRLPERR' A
#
# COMPACT_ATOMS: atom_id res chain seq x y z
N MET A 1 2.93 12.03 -5.08
CA MET A 1 2.35 10.91 -4.28
C MET A 1 3.21 10.75 -3.05
N LYS A 2 2.61 10.58 -1.87
CA LYS A 2 3.37 10.28 -0.65
C LYS A 2 3.45 8.76 -0.50
N ILE A 3 4.63 8.25 -0.23
CA ILE A 3 4.88 6.82 -0.06
C ILE A 3 5.66 6.64 1.23
N LEU A 4 5.15 5.86 2.17
CA LEU A 4 5.88 5.46 3.36
C LEU A 4 6.62 4.16 3.06
N VAL A 5 7.91 4.13 3.35
CA VAL A 5 8.76 2.94 3.23
C VAL A 5 9.23 2.53 4.60
N ASN A 6 8.99 1.27 4.95
CA ASN A 6 9.53 0.63 6.15
C ASN A 6 10.74 -0.20 5.72
N PHE A 7 11.91 0.13 6.23
CA PHE A 7 13.14 -0.61 5.97
C PHE A 7 13.36 -1.72 7.01
N LYS A 8 14.05 -2.79 6.62
CA LYS A 8 14.41 -3.88 7.52
C LYS A 8 15.36 -3.47 8.64
N SER A 9 16.03 -2.32 8.49
CA SER A 9 16.81 -1.68 9.54
C SER A 9 15.95 -1.11 10.68
N GLY A 10 14.63 -1.06 10.53
CA GLY A 10 13.70 -0.44 11.48
C GLY A 10 13.41 1.03 11.18
N PHE A 11 14.14 1.66 10.27
CA PHE A 11 13.87 3.03 9.83
C PHE A 11 12.62 3.12 8.97
N LYS A 12 11.86 4.20 9.16
CA LYS A 12 10.67 4.53 8.39
C LYS A 12 10.86 5.88 7.72
N GLN A 13 10.64 5.96 6.41
CA GLN A 13 10.85 7.18 5.64
C GLN A 13 9.67 7.45 4.71
N ILE A 14 9.22 8.70 4.67
CA ILE A 14 8.22 9.15 3.71
C ILE A 14 8.95 9.77 2.52
N PHE A 15 8.62 9.28 1.32
CA PHE A 15 9.09 9.80 0.04
C PHE A 15 7.97 10.57 -0.66
N ILE A 16 8.35 11.70 -1.27
CA ILE A 16 7.49 12.46 -2.18
C ILE A 16 7.90 12.10 -3.60
N VAL A 17 7.04 11.36 -4.29
CA VAL A 17 7.36 10.77 -5.59
C VAL A 17 6.43 11.34 -6.68
N PRO A 18 6.97 11.75 -7.84
CA PRO A 18 6.16 12.13 -9.01
C PRO A 18 5.28 10.96 -9.47
N LYS A 19 4.10 11.25 -10.05
CA LYS A 19 3.19 10.20 -10.54
C LYS A 19 3.72 9.46 -11.78
N SER A 20 4.70 10.04 -12.49
CA SER A 20 5.33 9.44 -13.66
C SER A 20 6.33 8.34 -13.32
N VAL A 21 6.81 8.28 -12.07
CA VAL A 21 7.82 7.30 -11.66
C VAL A 21 7.18 5.93 -11.53
N LEU A 22 7.83 4.92 -12.13
CA LEU A 22 7.39 3.53 -12.05
C LEU A 22 7.66 2.96 -10.67
N ALA A 23 6.76 2.09 -10.19
CA ALA A 23 6.91 1.46 -8.88
C ALA A 23 8.21 0.65 -8.74
N VAL A 24 8.66 0.02 -9.83
CA VAL A 24 9.91 -0.75 -9.87
C VAL A 24 11.13 0.16 -9.70
N GLU A 25 11.14 1.27 -10.43
CA GLU A 25 12.21 2.28 -10.38
C GLU A 25 12.29 2.89 -8.98
N PHE A 26 11.14 3.32 -8.43
CA PHE A 26 11.05 3.81 -7.06
C PHE A 26 11.60 2.81 -6.04
N ARG A 27 11.23 1.53 -6.16
CA ARG A 27 11.71 0.48 -5.24
C ARG A 27 13.23 0.35 -5.29
N ASN A 28 13.84 0.43 -6.47
CA ASN A 28 15.28 0.33 -6.62
C ASN A 28 15.98 1.55 -6.00
N MET A 29 15.50 2.76 -6.27
CA MET A 29 16.03 3.98 -5.66
C MET A 29 15.89 3.95 -4.12
N ALA A 30 14.72 3.57 -3.61
CA ALA A 30 14.50 3.46 -2.17
C ALA A 30 15.43 2.42 -1.53
N LYS A 31 15.71 1.30 -2.22
CA LYS A 31 16.67 0.30 -1.76
C LYS A 31 18.11 0.83 -1.73
N GLU A 32 18.49 1.62 -2.73
CA GLU A 32 19.82 2.20 -2.81
C GLU A 32 20.07 3.20 -1.67
N ILE A 33 19.05 4.00 -1.33
CA ILE A 33 19.14 5.01 -0.27
C ILE A 33 19.09 4.40 1.14
N GLY A 34 18.12 3.50 1.39
CA GLY A 34 17.80 3.03 2.75
C GLY A 34 18.05 1.54 2.99
N GLY A 35 18.55 0.81 1.99
CA GLY A 35 18.83 -0.61 2.08
C GLY A 35 17.60 -1.50 1.88
N LYS A 36 17.59 -2.67 2.53
CA LYS A 36 16.54 -3.68 2.30
C LYS A 36 15.18 -3.16 2.77
N ILE A 37 14.21 -3.14 1.86
CA ILE A 37 12.83 -2.77 2.14
C ILE A 37 12.08 -3.95 2.76
N ASP A 38 11.29 -3.66 3.79
CA ASP A 38 10.34 -4.58 4.40
C ASP A 38 8.95 -4.40 3.77
N SER A 39 8.40 -3.19 3.82
CA SER A 39 7.08 -2.87 3.26
C SER A 39 6.99 -1.44 2.70
N ILE A 40 6.02 -1.23 1.80
CA ILE A 40 5.76 0.06 1.14
C ILE A 40 4.26 0.34 1.24
N GLU A 41 3.91 1.52 1.74
CA GLU A 41 2.55 2.00 1.87
C GLU A 41 2.34 3.24 1.00
N PHE A 42 1.35 3.18 0.11
CA PHE A 42 1.01 4.29 -0.78
C PHE A 42 -0.11 5.12 -0.14
N SER A 43 0.14 6.42 0.04
CA SER A 43 -0.92 7.34 0.44
C SER A 43 -1.87 7.52 -0.74
N LEU A 44 -2.98 6.79 -0.74
CA LEU A 44 -4.09 7.09 -1.64
C LEU A 44 -4.69 8.43 -1.22
N PRO A 45 -5.01 9.34 -2.17
CA PRO A 45 -5.82 10.49 -1.84
C PRO A 45 -7.15 9.98 -1.27
N THR A 46 -7.48 10.42 -0.06
CA THR A 46 -8.71 9.99 0.62
C THR A 46 -9.90 10.36 -0.24
N ARG A 47 -10.51 9.37 -0.92
CA ARG A 47 -11.74 9.55 -1.70
C ARG A 47 -12.96 9.67 -0.79
N ARG A 48 -12.89 10.52 0.25
CA ARG A 48 -14.00 10.77 1.17
C ARG A 48 -14.08 12.23 1.63
N GLN A 49 -14.48 13.10 0.71
CA GLN A 49 -15.84 13.63 0.81
C GLN A 49 -16.73 12.69 0.00
N GLN A 50 -17.24 11.62 0.62
CA GLN A 50 -18.41 10.83 0.24
C GLN A 50 -18.46 9.57 1.12
N SER A 51 -19.37 9.67 2.10
CA SER A 51 -20.11 8.64 2.84
C SER A 51 -19.37 7.53 3.63
N ASN A 52 -19.59 7.60 4.95
CA ASN A 52 -19.81 6.52 5.92
C ASN A 52 -18.75 5.43 6.04
N CYS A 53 -17.81 5.66 6.95
CA CYS A 53 -16.90 4.64 7.47
C CYS A 53 -17.67 3.79 8.49
N SER A 54 -18.24 2.67 8.04
CA SER A 54 -18.70 1.61 8.93
C SER A 54 -17.50 0.76 9.35
N LYS A 55 -17.43 0.53 10.66
CA LYS A 55 -16.43 -0.24 11.38
C LYS A 55 -16.36 -1.71 10.94
N SER A 56 -15.16 -2.24 11.17
CA SER A 56 -14.82 -3.58 11.69
C SER A 56 -14.98 -4.84 10.82
N GLU A 57 -13.93 -5.65 10.99
CA GLU A 57 -13.89 -7.12 11.03
C GLU A 57 -13.65 -7.93 9.75
N SER A 58 -12.45 -8.51 9.75
CA SER A 58 -12.02 -9.73 9.09
C SER A 58 -13.02 -10.87 9.28
N SER A 59 -13.58 -11.38 8.19
CA SER A 59 -14.08 -12.76 8.10
C SER A 59 -14.10 -13.22 6.64
N GLU A 60 -13.09 -14.02 6.34
CA GLU A 60 -13.02 -15.12 5.37
C GLU A 60 -14.35 -15.46 4.67
N ARG A 61 -14.55 -14.97 3.44
CA ARG A 61 -15.65 -15.40 2.56
C ARG A 61 -15.16 -16.49 1.62
N ILE A 62 -15.28 -17.73 2.07
CA ILE A 62 -15.29 -18.92 1.20
C ILE A 62 -16.46 -18.76 0.22
N VAL A 63 -16.15 -18.61 -1.07
CA VAL A 63 -17.15 -18.54 -2.14
C VAL A 63 -17.65 -19.96 -2.42
N ARG A 64 -18.88 -20.28 -2.04
CA ARG A 64 -19.56 -21.50 -2.50
C ARG A 64 -20.44 -21.17 -3.71
N LEU A 65 -20.21 -21.89 -4.81
CA LEU A 65 -20.96 -21.80 -6.06
C LEU A 65 -22.32 -22.52 -5.94
N PRO A 66 -23.37 -22.06 -6.62
CA PRO A 66 -24.69 -22.70 -6.58
C PRO A 66 -24.73 -23.97 -7.45
N GLU A 67 -25.44 -24.97 -6.94
CA GLU A 67 -25.69 -26.26 -7.58
C GLU A 67 -26.75 -26.10 -8.68
N ARG A 68 -26.41 -26.50 -9.90
CA ARG A 68 -27.33 -26.47 -11.05
C ARG A 68 -28.30 -27.64 -10.94
N ARG A 69 -29.60 -27.36 -11.05
CA ARG A 69 -30.63 -28.35 -11.40
C ARG A 69 -30.81 -28.40 -12.91
#